data_AF-T2GI77-F1
#
_entry.id   AF-T2GI77-F1
#
_cell.length_a   1.000
_cell.length_b   1.000
_cell.length_c   1.000
_cell.angle_alpha   90.00
_cell.angle_beta   90.00
_cell.angle_gamma   90.00
#
_symmetry.space_group_name_H-M   'P 1'
#
loop_
_entity.id
_entity.type
_entity.pdbx_description
1 polymer ?
#
loop_
_entity_poly.entity_id
_entity_poly.type
_entity_poly.pdbx_seq_one_letter_code
_entity_poly.pdbx_strand_id
1 'polypeptide(L)'
;MRRLGGTLEFKISEDEILFVEAGGVLGIIPSGRERTLFMNTAEDEVALFLEPQDLIVISAFRADDKMRRGIKALAYLLLETGNPLVVLPEDHPGSRRLKMVVSAAERVRLSCDITPGTHPDHHLLCSAPALSGMEIVSVDGGVELLNAPPGIRVWREVLDW
;
A
#
# COMPACT_ATOMS: atom_id res chain seq x y z
N MET A 1 1.75 6.72 -20.87
CA MET A 1 0.97 5.49 -20.65
C MET A 1 1.22 4.55 -21.81
N ARG A 2 2.04 3.52 -21.60
CA ARG A 2 2.34 2.50 -22.61
C ARG A 2 1.57 1.24 -22.18
N ARG A 3 0.63 0.78 -23.01
CA ARG A 3 -0.23 -0.36 -22.70
C ARG A 3 0.27 -1.57 -23.47
N LEU A 4 1.09 -2.40 -22.84
CA LEU A 4 1.50 -3.70 -23.35
C LEU A 4 0.83 -4.74 -22.45
N GLY A 5 -0.13 -5.52 -22.97
CA GLY A 5 -0.61 -6.74 -22.30
C GLY A 5 -1.33 -6.61 -20.96
N GLY A 6 -1.94 -5.46 -20.62
CA GLY A 6 -2.64 -5.29 -19.32
C GLY A 6 -1.76 -4.71 -18.21
N THR A 7 -0.49 -4.40 -18.52
CA THR A 7 0.42 -3.65 -17.66
C THR A 7 0.27 -2.15 -17.88
N LEU A 8 0.32 -1.39 -16.78
CA LEU A 8 0.38 0.07 -16.78
C LEU A 8 1.62 0.55 -16.04
N GLU A 9 2.43 1.39 -16.68
CA GLU A 9 3.65 1.94 -16.10
C GLU A 9 3.49 3.44 -15.79
N PHE A 10 3.95 3.83 -14.60
CA PHE A 10 3.91 5.20 -14.11
C PHE A 10 5.28 5.59 -13.55
N LYS A 11 5.76 6.78 -13.95
CA LYS A 11 6.87 7.43 -13.26
C LYS A 11 6.34 8.09 -11.99
N ILE A 12 7.07 7.92 -10.90
CA ILE A 12 6.74 8.46 -9.59
C ILE A 12 8.03 8.75 -8.83
N SER A 13 8.09 9.87 -8.12
CA SER A 13 9.19 10.25 -7.23
C SER A 13 8.87 9.94 -5.77
N GLU A 14 9.89 9.99 -4.90
CA GLU A 14 9.76 9.68 -3.46
C GLU A 14 8.86 10.66 -2.68
N ASP A 15 8.62 11.86 -3.22
CA ASP A 15 7.74 12.90 -2.70
C ASP A 15 6.32 12.85 -3.31
N GLU A 16 6.01 11.82 -4.09
CA GLU A 16 4.71 11.62 -4.72
C GLU A 16 4.02 10.37 -4.16
N ILE A 17 2.69 10.36 -4.20
CA ILE A 17 1.86 9.17 -4.05
C ILE A 17 1.09 8.90 -5.34
N LEU A 18 1.13 7.66 -5.80
CA LEU A 18 0.26 7.19 -6.87
C LEU A 18 -1.00 6.62 -6.23
N PHE A 19 -2.12 7.28 -6.47
CA PHE A 19 -3.42 6.75 -6.12
C PHE A 19 -3.97 5.87 -7.22
N VAL A 20 -4.48 4.70 -6.83
CA VAL A 20 -5.18 3.77 -7.73
C VAL A 20 -6.54 3.47 -7.13
N GLU A 21 -7.60 3.61 -7.94
CA GLU A 21 -8.97 3.45 -7.45
C GLU A 21 -9.81 2.55 -8.36
N ALA A 22 -10.40 1.52 -7.74
CA ALA A 22 -11.46 0.68 -8.28
C ALA A 22 -12.18 -0.01 -7.11
N GLY A 23 -13.37 0.47 -6.71
CA GLY A 23 -14.14 -0.05 -5.57
C GLY A 23 -13.55 0.28 -4.18
N GLY A 24 -12.23 0.24 -4.05
CA GLY A 24 -11.42 0.79 -2.96
C GLY A 24 -10.38 1.76 -3.52
N VAL A 25 -9.48 2.23 -2.65
CA VAL A 25 -8.38 3.12 -3.04
C VAL A 25 -7.06 2.65 -2.46
N LEU A 26 -6.02 2.68 -3.27
CA LEU A 26 -4.64 2.41 -2.89
C LEU A 26 -3.85 3.71 -2.93
N GLY A 27 -2.88 3.84 -2.04
CA GLY A 27 -1.79 4.79 -2.13
C GLY A 27 -0.47 4.04 -2.23
N ILE A 28 0.31 4.32 -3.28
CA ILE A 28 1.60 3.68 -3.54
C ILE A 28 2.67 4.76 -3.48
N ILE A 29 3.66 4.57 -2.62
CA ILE A 29 4.73 5.53 -2.35
C ILE A 29 6.07 4.79 -2.51
N PRO A 30 7.00 5.28 -3.33
CA PRO A 30 8.36 4.75 -3.36
C PRO A 30 9.06 4.96 -2.03
N SER A 31 9.82 3.96 -1.54
CA SER A 31 10.68 4.20 -0.39
C SER A 31 11.73 5.26 -0.71
N GLY A 32 12.34 5.17 -1.90
CA GLY A 32 13.32 6.13 -2.46
C GLY A 32 14.68 6.12 -1.77
N ARG A 33 14.72 5.64 -0.53
CA ARG A 33 15.89 5.57 0.34
C ARG A 33 15.77 4.40 1.30
N GLU A 34 16.87 4.08 1.97
CA GLU A 34 16.87 3.15 3.10
C GLU A 34 16.03 3.73 4.24
N ARG A 35 15.05 2.98 4.76
CA ARG A 35 14.20 3.38 5.89
C ARG A 35 13.92 2.17 6.78
N THR A 36 13.59 2.41 8.04
CA THR A 36 13.10 1.37 8.95
C THR A 36 11.67 1.67 9.34
N LEU A 37 10.76 0.73 9.10
CA LEU A 37 9.42 0.73 9.68
C LEU A 37 9.38 -0.25 10.85
N PHE A 38 8.73 0.11 11.95
CA PHE A 38 8.54 -0.79 13.07
C PHE A 38 7.14 -1.38 13.03
N MET A 39 7.03 -2.70 13.20
CA MET A 39 5.76 -3.40 13.38
C MET A 39 5.69 -3.96 14.77
N ASN A 40 4.69 -3.51 15.54
CA ASN A 40 4.48 -3.94 16.91
C ASN A 40 3.33 -4.94 16.90
N THR A 41 3.65 -6.15 17.31
CA THR A 41 2.68 -7.20 17.62
C THR A 41 2.34 -7.16 19.11
N ALA A 42 1.48 -8.05 19.58
CA ALA A 42 1.19 -8.17 21.01
C ALA A 42 2.39 -8.66 21.84
N GLU A 43 3.33 -9.38 21.22
CA GLU A 43 4.41 -10.08 21.91
C GLU A 43 5.80 -9.49 21.60
N ASP A 44 5.98 -8.88 20.43
CA ASP A 44 7.28 -8.43 19.94
C ASP A 44 7.19 -7.22 19.01
N GLU A 45 8.33 -6.58 18.77
CA GLU A 45 8.54 -5.53 17.78
C GLU A 45 9.48 -6.03 16.67
N VAL A 46 9.01 -5.95 15.43
CA VAL A 46 9.75 -6.35 14.24
C VAL A 46 10.17 -5.11 13.46
N ALA A 47 11.47 -4.94 13.25
CA ALA A 47 12.00 -3.91 12.37
C ALA A 47 11.98 -4.39 10.91
N LEU A 48 11.36 -3.59 10.04
CA LEU A 48 11.36 -3.77 8.59
C LEU A 48 12.32 -2.80 7.96
N PHE A 49 13.37 -3.34 7.35
CA PHE A 49 14.34 -2.58 6.58
C PHE A 49 13.82 -2.47 5.15
N LEU A 50 13.53 -1.25 4.74
CA LEU A 50 13.14 -0.93 3.37
C LEU A 50 14.37 -0.47 2.60
N GLU A 51 14.54 -1.05 1.43
CA GLU A 51 15.53 -0.66 0.45
C GLU A 51 14.98 0.47 -0.45
N PRO A 52 15.84 1.23 -1.16
CA PRO A 52 15.40 2.29 -2.06
C PRO A 52 14.37 1.84 -3.11
N GLN A 53 14.46 0.60 -3.57
CA GLN A 53 13.53 0.01 -4.55
C GLN A 53 12.20 -0.46 -3.95
N ASP A 54 12.05 -0.53 -2.63
CA ASP A 54 10.79 -0.98 -2.03
C ASP A 54 9.67 0.07 -2.23
N LEU A 55 8.43 -0.42 -2.25
CA LEU A 55 7.23 0.40 -2.27
C LEU A 55 6.50 0.27 -0.94
N ILE A 56 5.98 1.37 -0.41
CA ILE A 56 4.96 1.36 0.64
C ILE A 56 3.58 1.43 -0.03
N VAL A 57 2.77 0.41 0.17
CA VAL A 57 1.42 0.31 -0.41
C VAL A 57 0.38 0.29 0.71
N ILE A 58 -0.45 1.33 0.76
CA ILE A 58 -1.58 1.43 1.69
C ILE A 58 -2.87 1.17 0.92
N SER A 59 -3.64 0.18 1.35
CA SER A 59 -4.92 -0.20 0.74
C SER A 59 -6.07 0.16 1.67
N ALA A 60 -7.04 0.90 1.17
CA ALA A 60 -8.30 1.19 1.85
C ALA A 60 -9.49 0.56 1.12
N PHE A 61 -10.38 -0.08 1.88
CA PHE A 61 -11.45 -0.92 1.32
C PHE A 61 -12.64 -0.15 0.75
N ARG A 62 -12.61 1.18 0.81
CA ARG A 62 -13.66 2.06 0.26
C ARG A 62 -13.01 3.22 -0.51
N ALA A 63 -13.59 3.57 -1.64
CA ALA A 63 -13.17 4.70 -2.45
C ALA A 63 -13.96 5.97 -2.06
N ASP A 64 -13.49 6.69 -1.03
CA ASP A 64 -14.02 8.01 -0.67
C ASP A 64 -12.93 8.96 -0.17
N ASP A 65 -13.23 10.27 -0.13
CA ASP A 65 -12.30 11.31 0.29
C ASP A 65 -11.74 11.10 1.70
N LYS A 66 -12.53 10.48 2.58
CA LYS A 66 -12.09 10.18 3.94
C LYS A 66 -11.01 9.11 3.92
N MET A 67 -11.16 8.07 3.10
CA MET A 67 -10.13 7.04 2.95
C MET A 67 -8.86 7.60 2.29
N ARG A 68 -8.99 8.47 1.28
CA ARG A 68 -7.83 9.15 0.65
C ARG A 68 -7.04 9.99 1.65
N ARG A 69 -7.74 10.80 2.46
CA ARG A 69 -7.09 11.54 3.56
C ARG A 69 -6.48 10.61 4.61
N GLY A 70 -7.15 9.51 4.93
CA GLY A 70 -6.65 8.52 5.86
C GLY A 70 -5.37 7.83 5.37
N ILE A 71 -5.27 7.52 4.08
CA ILE A 71 -4.05 7.00 3.45
C ILE A 71 -2.90 7.99 3.65
N LYS A 72 -3.09 9.28 3.34
CA LYS A 72 -2.05 10.30 3.53
C LYS A 72 -1.67 10.47 5.00
N ALA A 73 -2.65 10.44 5.91
CA ALA A 73 -2.39 10.53 7.34
C ALA A 73 -1.60 9.31 7.87
N LEU A 74 -1.93 8.10 7.42
CA LEU A 74 -1.17 6.90 7.79
C LEU A 74 0.24 6.96 7.19
N ALA A 75 0.39 7.35 5.93
CA ALA A 75 1.70 7.56 5.31
C ALA A 75 2.55 8.56 6.10
N TYR A 76 1.98 9.71 6.48
CA TYR A 76 2.66 10.71 7.31
C TYR A 76 3.11 10.14 8.66
N LEU A 77 2.24 9.38 9.34
CA LEU A 77 2.59 8.76 10.62
C LEU A 77 3.77 7.79 10.47
N LEU A 78 3.77 6.96 9.43
CA LEU A 78 4.81 5.99 9.18
C LEU A 78 6.13 6.64 8.74
N LEU A 79 6.06 7.56 7.79
CA LEU A 79 7.22 8.02 7.05
C LEU A 79 7.90 9.23 7.69
N GLU A 80 7.15 10.11 8.36
CA GLU A 80 7.69 11.36 8.94
C GLU A 80 7.79 11.30 10.45
N THR A 81 6.82 10.68 11.11
CA THR A 81 6.84 10.60 12.59
C THR A 81 7.47 9.32 13.12
N GLY A 82 7.74 8.33 12.24
CA GLY A 82 8.30 7.04 12.64
C GLY A 82 7.37 6.21 13.52
N ASN A 83 6.06 6.46 13.46
CA ASN A 83 5.09 5.78 14.28
C ASN A 83 5.03 4.30 13.88
N PRO A 84 5.03 3.35 14.84
CA PRO A 84 4.99 1.93 14.51
C PRO A 84 3.64 1.52 13.93
N LEU A 85 3.67 0.52 13.07
CA LEU A 85 2.51 -0.24 12.63
C LEU A 85 2.06 -1.19 13.72
N VAL A 86 0.81 -1.06 14.16
CA VAL A 86 0.24 -2.00 15.12
C VAL A 86 -0.40 -3.15 14.36
N VAL A 87 0.17 -4.35 14.53
CA VAL A 87 -0.36 -5.60 13.97
C VAL A 87 -1.25 -6.26 15.01
N LEU A 88 -2.49 -6.55 14.62
CA LEU A 88 -3.46 -7.18 15.52
C LEU A 88 -3.41 -8.70 15.36
N PRO A 89 -3.56 -9.47 16.44
CA PRO A 89 -3.72 -10.93 16.34
C PRO A 89 -4.88 -11.31 15.42
N GLU A 90 -4.75 -12.49 14.80
CA GLU A 90 -5.87 -13.17 14.13
C GLU A 90 -7.01 -13.31 15.16
N ASP A 91 -8.23 -12.89 14.80
CA ASP A 91 -9.42 -12.78 15.67
C ASP A 91 -9.51 -11.60 16.66
N HIS A 92 -8.56 -10.67 16.70
CA HIS A 92 -8.73 -9.49 17.55
C HIS A 92 -9.99 -8.67 17.16
N PRO A 93 -10.84 -8.24 18.12
CA PRO A 93 -12.06 -7.48 17.82
C PRO A 93 -11.82 -6.19 17.02
N GLY A 94 -10.62 -5.62 17.17
CA GLY A 94 -10.16 -4.45 16.43
C GLY A 94 -9.95 -4.69 14.93
N SER A 95 -9.64 -5.91 14.49
CA SER A 95 -9.36 -6.22 13.08
C SER A 95 -10.58 -5.94 12.19
N ARG A 96 -11.80 -6.13 12.73
CA ARG A 96 -13.06 -5.76 12.05
C ARG A 96 -13.25 -4.25 11.85
N ARG A 97 -12.52 -3.43 12.60
CA ARG A 97 -12.54 -1.97 12.50
C ARG A 97 -11.51 -1.43 11.51
N LEU A 98 -10.51 -2.23 11.12
CA LEU A 98 -9.51 -1.81 10.13
C LEU A 98 -10.21 -1.46 8.82
N LYS A 99 -9.99 -0.23 8.36
CA LYS A 99 -10.50 0.29 7.07
C LYS A 99 -9.41 0.40 6.03
N MET A 100 -8.17 0.28 6.47
CA MET A 100 -6.98 0.28 5.65
C MET A 100 -5.92 -0.60 6.28
N VAL A 101 -5.04 -1.11 5.42
CA VAL A 101 -3.89 -1.95 5.75
C VAL A 101 -2.70 -1.48 4.92
N VAL A 102 -1.49 -1.80 5.35
CA VAL A 102 -0.27 -1.45 4.65
C VAL A 102 0.59 -2.68 4.42
N SER A 103 1.36 -2.66 3.35
CA SER A 103 2.43 -3.59 3.03
C SER A 103 3.60 -2.77 2.51
N ALA A 104 4.81 -3.29 2.68
CA ALA A 104 6.00 -2.65 2.16
C ALA A 104 6.97 -3.70 1.59
N ALA A 105 7.23 -3.61 0.29
CA ALA A 105 8.08 -4.51 -0.49
C ALA A 105 8.27 -4.00 -1.93
N GLU A 106 9.29 -4.50 -2.63
CA GLU A 106 9.52 -4.28 -4.06
C GLU A 106 8.34 -4.77 -4.93
N ARG A 107 7.68 -5.85 -4.49
CA ARG A 107 6.49 -6.41 -5.15
C ARG A 107 5.38 -6.69 -4.14
N VAL A 108 4.19 -6.17 -4.43
CA VAL A 108 2.98 -6.34 -3.60
C VAL A 108 1.85 -6.90 -4.45
N ARG A 109 1.29 -8.03 -4.02
CA ARG A 109 0.12 -8.68 -4.61
C ARG A 109 -1.13 -8.37 -3.80
N LEU A 110 -2.21 -8.01 -4.49
CA LEU A 110 -3.48 -7.71 -3.85
C LEU A 110 -4.41 -8.94 -3.80
N SER A 111 -5.09 -9.11 -2.67
CA SER A 111 -6.08 -10.17 -2.47
C SER A 111 -7.27 -9.69 -1.65
N CYS A 112 -8.50 -10.07 -2.02
CA CYS A 112 -9.69 -9.87 -1.18
C CYS A 112 -10.03 -11.08 -0.30
N ASP A 113 -9.31 -12.19 -0.47
CA ASP A 113 -9.62 -13.47 0.19
C ASP A 113 -8.87 -13.65 1.52
N ILE A 114 -8.17 -12.60 1.97
CA ILE A 114 -7.39 -12.59 3.20
C ILE A 114 -8.03 -11.67 4.25
N THR A 115 -7.92 -12.08 5.52
CA THR A 115 -8.36 -11.25 6.64
C THR A 115 -7.44 -10.03 6.78
N PRO A 116 -7.99 -8.79 6.80
CA PRO A 116 -7.22 -7.56 6.95
C PRO A 116 -6.34 -7.54 8.21
N GLY A 117 -5.05 -7.26 8.04
CA GLY A 117 -4.13 -6.98 9.14
C GLY A 117 -3.71 -8.19 9.96
N THR A 118 -3.97 -9.41 9.47
CA THR A 118 -3.63 -10.66 10.18
C THR A 118 -2.55 -11.49 9.48
N HIS A 119 -2.16 -11.13 8.26
CA HIS A 119 -1.16 -11.88 7.50
C HIS A 119 0.22 -11.26 7.72
N PRO A 120 1.24 -12.06 8.11
CA PRO A 120 2.61 -11.56 8.29
C PRO A 120 3.33 -11.35 6.96
N ASP A 121 2.77 -11.79 5.83
CA ASP A 121 3.42 -11.74 4.52
C ASP A 121 3.44 -10.32 3.94
N HIS A 122 4.63 -9.73 3.89
CA HIS A 122 4.88 -8.36 3.41
C HIS A 122 4.55 -8.14 1.95
N HIS A 123 4.51 -9.21 1.15
CA HIS A 123 4.22 -9.16 -0.28
C HIS A 123 2.72 -9.32 -0.60
N LEU A 124 1.86 -9.53 0.40
CA LEU A 124 0.43 -9.78 0.21
C LEU A 124 -0.38 -8.73 0.96
N LEU A 125 -1.27 -8.04 0.26
CA LEU A 125 -2.06 -6.95 0.84
C LEU A 125 -3.55 -7.13 0.59
N CYS A 126 -4.34 -6.96 1.65
CA CYS A 126 -5.80 -7.01 1.54
C CYS A 126 -6.30 -5.83 0.69
N SER A 127 -7.25 -6.06 -0.21
CA SER A 127 -7.80 -5.02 -1.08
C SER A 127 -9.31 -5.12 -1.24
N ALA A 128 -9.90 -4.10 -1.87
CA ALA A 128 -11.26 -4.23 -2.38
C ALA A 128 -11.33 -5.36 -3.45
N PRO A 129 -12.48 -6.05 -3.59
CA PRO A 129 -12.62 -7.17 -4.55
C PRO A 129 -12.26 -6.79 -5.99
N ALA A 130 -12.60 -5.55 -6.39
CA ALA A 130 -12.31 -5.07 -7.74
C ALA A 130 -10.81 -4.96 -8.04
N LEU A 131 -9.94 -4.89 -7.03
CA LEU A 131 -8.47 -4.82 -7.19
C LEU A 131 -7.77 -6.17 -6.93
N SER A 132 -8.52 -7.21 -6.56
CA SER A 132 -7.95 -8.52 -6.24
C SER A 132 -7.25 -9.13 -7.46
N GLY A 133 -6.06 -9.68 -7.25
CA GLY A 133 -5.22 -10.25 -8.32
C GLY A 133 -4.34 -9.24 -9.07
N MET A 134 -4.51 -7.93 -8.82
CA MET A 134 -3.57 -6.91 -9.31
C MET A 134 -2.24 -7.03 -8.55
N GLU A 135 -1.14 -6.74 -9.24
CA GLU A 135 0.19 -6.66 -8.63
C GLU A 135 0.82 -5.31 -8.88
N ILE A 136 1.57 -4.85 -7.89
CA ILE A 136 2.27 -3.57 -7.87
C ILE A 136 3.75 -3.90 -7.78
N VAL A 137 4.51 -3.48 -8.77
CA VAL A 137 5.93 -3.85 -8.90
C VAL A 137 6.75 -2.58 -9.04
N SER A 138 7.78 -2.46 -8.21
CA SER A 138 8.77 -1.41 -8.35
C SER A 138 9.58 -1.61 -9.62
N VAL A 139 9.83 -0.51 -10.34
CA VAL A 139 10.72 -0.50 -11.50
C VAL A 139 11.60 0.75 -11.42
N ASP A 140 12.66 0.80 -12.22
CA ASP A 140 13.59 1.92 -12.21
C ASP A 140 12.87 3.28 -12.42
N GLY A 141 12.85 4.09 -11.36
CA GLY A 141 12.19 5.40 -11.30
C GLY A 141 10.67 5.37 -11.44
N GLY A 142 9.99 4.26 -11.11
CA GLY A 142 8.55 4.15 -11.30
C GLY A 142 7.89 2.93 -10.67
N VAL A 143 6.65 2.70 -11.09
CA VAL A 143 5.85 1.56 -10.68
C VAL A 143 5.10 0.97 -11.88
N GLU A 144 5.03 -0.35 -11.92
CA GLU A 144 4.16 -1.10 -12.83
C GLU A 144 2.96 -1.66 -12.07
N LEU A 145 1.77 -1.49 -12.66
CA LEU A 145 0.54 -2.14 -12.26
C LEU A 145 0.26 -3.28 -13.23
N LEU A 146 0.41 -4.52 -12.77
CA LEU A 146 0.13 -5.73 -13.54
C LEU A 146 -1.30 -6.19 -13.27
N ASN A 147 -1.95 -6.74 -14.29
CA ASN A 147 -3.35 -7.22 -14.19
C ASN A 147 -4.33 -6.15 -13.73
N ALA A 148 -4.07 -4.89 -14.08
CA ALA A 148 -4.93 -3.77 -13.74
C ALA A 148 -6.35 -3.98 -14.32
N PRO A 149 -7.41 -3.91 -13.49
CA PRO A 149 -8.76 -4.11 -13.97
C PRO A 149 -9.19 -2.97 -14.92
N PRO A 150 -10.12 -3.23 -15.85
CA PRO A 150 -10.59 -2.21 -16.77
C PRO A 150 -11.31 -1.07 -16.01
N GLY A 151 -11.05 0.17 -16.43
CA GLY A 151 -11.72 1.35 -15.87
C GLY A 151 -11.13 1.87 -14.56
N ILE A 152 -9.94 1.39 -14.14
CA ILE A 152 -9.27 1.96 -12.96
C ILE A 152 -8.99 3.44 -13.15
N ARG A 153 -9.10 4.20 -12.06
CA ARG A 153 -8.65 5.59 -12.02
C ARG A 153 -7.28 5.63 -11.37
N VAL A 154 -6.35 6.34 -12.01
CA VAL A 154 -4.99 6.52 -11.50
C VAL A 154 -4.63 7.99 -11.56
N TRP A 155 -4.13 8.54 -10.47
CA TRP A 155 -3.62 9.91 -10.42
C TRP A 155 -2.49 10.03 -9.41
N ARG A 156 -1.73 11.11 -9.50
CA ARG A 156 -0.63 11.41 -8.59
C ARG A 156 -0.95 12.64 -7.77
N GLU A 157 -0.48 12.64 -6.54
CA GLU A 157 -0.46 13.83 -5.68
C GLU A 157 0.95 13.96 -5.11
N VAL A 158 1.40 15.21 -4.96
CA VAL A 158 2.60 15.51 -4.18
C VAL A 158 2.25 15.33 -2.71
N LEU A 159 3.18 14.75 -1.96
CA LEU A 159 3.14 14.62 -0.52
C LEU A 159 3.66 15.92 0.08
N ASP A 160 2.76 16.89 0.21
CA ASP A 160 2.98 18.20 0.82
C ASP A 160 2.62 18.23 2.31
N TRP A 161 2.42 17.04 2.90
CA TRP A 161 2.16 16.84 4.31
C TRP A 161 3.41 16.96 5.16
#